data_AF-A0A952QP32-F1
#
_entry.id   AF-A0A952QP32-F1
#
_cell.length_a   1.000
_cell.length_b   1.000
_cell.length_c   1.000
_cell.angle_alpha   90.00
_cell.angle_beta   90.00
_cell.angle_gamma   90.00
#
_symmetry.space_group_name_H-M   'P 1'
#
loop_
_entity.id
_entity.type
_entity.pdbx_description
1 polymer ?
#
loop_
_entity_poly.entity_id
_entity_poly.type
_entity_poly.pdbx_seq_one_letter_code
_entity_poly.pdbx_strand_id
1 'polypeptide(L)' 'MTTLLVAVVLIGMILTGLYAFGTFSTPYTEAFRFGFYLLIALALVAVVLVVGRQPFEGYDPTPNSP' A
#
# COMPACT_ATOMS: atom_id res chain seq x y z
N MET A 1 10.34 25.61 -3.70
CA MET A 1 9.30 25.12 -2.76
C MET A 1 9.10 23.60 -2.88
N THR A 2 8.97 23.06 -4.09
CA THR A 2 8.81 21.60 -4.34
C THR A 2 9.96 20.75 -3.77
N THR A 3 11.21 21.22 -3.88
CA THR A 3 12.39 20.50 -3.35
C THR A 3 12.37 20.34 -1.84
N LEU A 4 11.96 21.38 -1.10
CA LEU A 4 11.80 21.34 0.36
C LEU A 4 10.68 20.37 0.75
N LEU A 5 9.54 20.43 0.06
CA LEU A 5 8.42 19.52 0.28
C LEU A 5 8.84 18.05 0.08
N VAL A 6 9.53 17.76 -1.02
CA VAL A 6 10.04 16.42 -1.31
C VAL A 6 10.99 15.93 -0.22
N ALA A 7 11.93 16.79 0.23
CA ALA A 7 12.85 16.44 1.29
C ALA A 7 12.14 16.12 2.62
N VAL A 8 11.14 16.91 2.99
CA VAL A 8 10.33 16.69 4.21
C VAL A 8 9.55 15.38 4.13
N VAL A 9 8.92 15.11 2.98
CA VAL A 9 8.17 13.86 2.76
C VAL A 9 9.09 12.65 2.83
N LEU A 10 10.26 12.71 2.20
CA LEU A 10 11.26 11.64 2.24
C LEU A 10 11.72 11.34 3.67
N ILE A 11 12.04 12.37 4.45
CA ILE A 11 12.43 12.20 5.86
C ILE A 11 11.29 11.55 6.64
N GLY A 12 10.04 12.00 6.44
CA GLY A 12 8.86 11.41 7.08
C GLY A 12 8.68 9.93 6.74
N MET A 13 8.88 9.56 5.47
CA MET A 13 8.82 8.16 5.03
C MET A 13 9.91 7.30 5.68
N ILE A 14 11.15 7.80 5.74
CA ILE A 14 12.27 7.10 6.37
C ILE A 14 11.98 6.86 7.86
N LEU A 15 11.56 7.90 8.59
CA LEU A 15 11.22 7.77 10.01
C LEU A 15 10.08 6.78 10.25
N THR A 16 9.05 6.83 9.41
CA THR A 16 7.92 5.90 9.47
C THR A 16 8.38 4.46 9.24
N GLY A 17 9.24 4.23 8.25
CA GLY A 17 9.82 2.91 7.99
C GLY A 17 10.66 2.40 9.18
N LEU A 18 11.59 3.22 9.67
CA LEU A 18 12.44 2.84 10.81
C LEU A 18 11.61 2.49 12.06
N TYR A 19 10.50 3.20 12.27
CA TYR A 19 9.57 2.96 13.37
C TYR A 19 8.71 1.70 13.15
N ALA A 20 8.21 1.48 11.93
CA ALA A 20 7.45 0.29 11.57
C ALA A 20 8.28 -1.00 11.67
N PHE A 21 9.57 -0.95 11.30
CA PHE A 21 10.47 -2.09 11.37
C PHE A 21 11.14 -2.27 12.74
N GLY A 22 10.79 -1.47 13.74
CA GLY A 22 11.27 -1.64 15.12
C GLY A 22 12.75 -1.35 15.32
N THR A 23 13.34 -0.50 14.47
CA THR A 23 14.77 -0.11 14.61
C THR A 23 15.01 0.69 15.89
N PHE A 24 13.96 1.38 16.37
CA PHE A 24 13.95 2.12 17.64
C PHE A 24 12.78 1.65 18.50
N SER A 25 13.05 1.34 19.78
CA SER A 25 12.02 1.05 20.77
C SER A 25 11.65 2.35 21.49
N THR A 26 10.40 2.78 21.30
CA THR A 26 9.78 3.87 22.06
C THR A 26 8.50 3.34 22.73
N PRO A 27 7.92 4.06 23.71
CA PRO A 27 6.78 3.58 24.49
C PRO A 27 5.49 3.23 23.72
N TYR A 28 5.43 3.39 22.40
CA TYR A 28 4.25 3.05 21.59
C TYR A 28 4.61 2.32 20.29
N THR A 29 5.85 1.85 20.15
CA THR A 29 6.34 1.24 18.91
C THR A 29 5.46 0.04 18.52
N GLU A 30 5.15 -0.85 19.45
CA GLU A 30 4.36 -2.05 19.15
C GLU A 30 2.92 -1.73 18.75
N ALA A 31 2.26 -0.78 19.44
CA ALA A 31 0.90 -0.35 19.10
C ALA A 31 0.84 0.31 17.71
N PHE A 32 1.83 1.16 17.39
CA PHE A 32 1.94 1.76 16.07
C PHE A 32 2.19 0.71 14.98
N ARG A 33 3.12 -0.23 15.21
CA ARG A 33 3.45 -1.29 14.25
C ARG A 33 2.23 -2.13 13.93
N PHE A 34 1.47 -2.51 14.94
CA PHE A 34 0.21 -3.23 14.75
C PHE A 34 -0.76 -2.45 13.85
N GLY A 35 -1.03 -1.18 14.16
CA GLY A 35 -1.91 -0.34 13.34
C GLY A 35 -1.40 -0.15 11.91
N PHE A 36 -0.09 0.07 11.74
CA PHE A 36 0.55 0.23 10.44
C PHE A 36 0.42 -1.02 9.57
N TYR A 37 0.73 -2.20 10.12
CA TYR A 37 0.59 -3.46 9.39
C TYR A 37 -0.86 -3.81 9.09
N LEU A 38 -1.80 -3.48 9.99
CA LEU A 38 -3.23 -3.63 9.74
C LEU A 38 -3.66 -2.78 8.54
N LEU A 39 -3.21 -1.52 8.45
CA LEU A 39 -3.51 -0.65 7.30
C LEU A 39 -2.96 -1.22 5.99
N ILE A 40 -1.73 -1.77 5.99
CA ILE A 40 -1.17 -2.45 4.81
C ILE A 40 -2.03 -3.65 4.41
N ALA A 41 -2.43 -4.48 5.37
CA ALA A 41 -3.28 -5.63 5.09
C ALA A 41 -4.63 -5.21 4.50
N LEU A 42 -5.27 -4.18 5.06
CA LEU A 42 -6.53 -3.63 4.54
C LEU A 42 -6.37 -3.06 3.13
N ALA A 43 -5.26 -2.35 2.85
CA ALA A 43 -4.97 -1.85 1.52
C ALA A 43 -4.80 -3.00 0.51
N LEU A 44 -4.10 -4.07 0.89
CA LEU A 44 -3.94 -5.25 0.04
C LEU A 44 -5.28 -5.95 -0.23
N VAL A 45 -6.11 -6.12 0.79
CA VAL A 45 -7.48 -6.64 0.63
C VAL A 45 -8.29 -5.77 -0.33
N ALA A 46 -8.25 -4.45 -0.17
CA ALA A 46 -8.94 -3.52 -1.06
C ALA A 46 -8.47 -3.68 -2.52
N VAL A 47 -7.16 -3.77 -2.76
CA VAL A 47 -6.59 -4.00 -4.11
C VAL A 47 -7.11 -5.32 -4.70
N VAL A 48 -7.08 -6.41 -3.94
CA VAL A 48 -7.57 -7.72 -4.39
C VAL A 48 -9.05 -7.65 -4.77
N LEU A 49 -9.88 -6.99 -3.96
CA LEU A 49 -11.31 -6.84 -4.24
C LEU A 49 -11.57 -5.99 -5.49
N VAL A 50 -10.73 -4.98 -5.77
CA VAL A 50 -10.85 -4.14 -6.96
C VAL A 50 -10.42 -4.90 -8.21
N VAL A 51 -9.27 -5.58 -8.17
CA VAL A 51 -8.74 -6.36 -9.29
C VAL A 51 -9.65 -7.54 -9.62
N GLY A 52 -10.12 -8.28 -8.61
CA GLY A 52 -11.01 -9.43 -8.82
C GLY A 52 -12.40 -9.08 -9.36
N ARG A 53 -12.77 -7.80 -9.37
CA ARG A 53 -14.04 -7.30 -9.94
C ARG A 53 -13.92 -6.82 -11.39
N GLN A 54 -12.72 -6.78 -11.96
CA GLN A 54 -12.57 -6.46 -13.38
C GLN A 54 -13.04 -7.68 -14.20
N PRO A 55 -14.05 -7.54 -15.08
CA PRO A 55 -14.36 -8.60 -16.03
C PRO A 55 -13.10 -8.87 -16.85
N PHE A 56 -12.68 -10.13 -16.91
CA PHE A 56 -11.63 -10.53 -17.84
C PHE A 56 -12.20 -10.32 -19.25
N GLU A 57 -11.82 -9.22 -19.91
CA GLU A 57 -11.95 -9.07 -21.36
C GLU A 57 -10.98 -10.04 -22.02
N GLY A 58 -11.31 -11.33 -21.94
CA GLY A 58 -10.63 -12.36 -22.71
C GLY A 58 -10.98 -12.16 -24.17
N TYR A 59 -9.96 -12.12 -25.03
CA TYR A 59 -10.16 -12.21 -26.47
C TYR A 59 -10.99 -13.46 -26.77
N ASP A 60 -12.21 -13.28 -27.29
CA ASP A 60 -13.03 -14.38 -27.79
C ASP A 60 -12.62 -14.65 -29.23
N PRO A 61 -11.93 -15.78 -29.52
CA PRO A 61 -11.54 -16.13 -30.88
C PRO A 61 -12.72 -16.66 -31.71
N THR A 62 -13.91 -16.81 -31.12
CA THR A 62 -15.08 -17.34 -31.83
C THR A 62 -15.49 -16.34 -32.92
N PRO A 63 -15.52 -16.75 -34.20
CA PRO A 63 -15.96 -15.87 -35.27
C PRO A 63 -17.40 -15.44 -35.03
N ASN A 64 -17.63 -14.13 -34.88
CA ASN A 64 -18.96 -13.54 -34.82
C ASN A 64 -19.58 -13.52 -36.23
N SER A 65 -20.01 -14.68 -36.72
CA SER A 65 -20.77 -14.81 -37.97
C SER A 65 -21.91 -15.82 -37.79
N PRO A 66 -23.10 -15.59 -38.37
CA PRO A 66 -24.11 -16.63 -38.50
C PRO A 66 -23.62 -17.80 -39.38
#